data_AF-A0A151JPI2-F1
#
_entry.id   AF-A0A151JPI2-F1
#
_cell.length_a   1.000
_cell.length_b   1.000
_cell.length_c   1.000
_cell.angle_alpha   90.00
_cell.angle_beta   90.00
_cell.angle_gamma   90.00
#
_symmetry.space_group_name_H-M   'P 1'
#
loop_
_entity.id
_entity.type
_entity.pdbx_description
1 polymer ?
#
loop_
_entity_poly.entity_id
_entity_poly.type
_entity_poly.pdbx_seq_one_letter_code
_entity_poly.pdbx_strand_id
1 'polypeptide(L)'
;MDVSRLEQISISSRITLPDFTVKEIFMGFYETSNTKSETLLNIIKDILLRYELDITKLRGQCFNGAANMSGKYSGVQTLLRKLESRVLFVHCTAHILNLVAQDAMKNVEMINNFIGVAKDVISFIRDFPKRIAIFKDLQATCDENLPALSSFCPTSWGANFTYPCMRVKSLKTIAANYEQILFFLDEISTNKTDAGSKANGFSQYLQSFEFYFCLLISIQALEKIEILNAQLQKSDLNLCELHEKVKAILECIVEIR
;
A
#
# COMPACT_ATOMS: atom_id res chain seq x y z
N MET A 1 7.23 -10.01 -0.85
CA MET A 1 6.06 -10.56 -0.15
C MET A 1 6.60 -11.65 0.74
N ASP A 2 6.24 -11.69 2.02
CA ASP A 2 6.68 -12.76 2.92
C ASP A 2 6.27 -14.12 2.31
N VAL A 3 7.26 -14.99 2.13
CA VAL A 3 7.08 -16.33 1.54
C VAL A 3 6.68 -17.34 2.62
N SER A 4 6.92 -17.02 3.90
CA SER A 4 6.74 -17.92 5.04
C SER A 4 5.32 -17.97 5.60
N ARG A 5 4.47 -16.97 5.29
CA ARG A 5 3.10 -16.80 5.83
C ARG A 5 3.07 -16.65 7.36
N LEU A 6 4.18 -16.30 7.99
CA LEU A 6 4.27 -16.11 9.43
C LEU A 6 4.08 -14.62 9.74
N GLU A 7 3.36 -14.31 10.81
CA GLU A 7 3.25 -12.92 11.25
C GLU A 7 4.63 -12.45 11.74
N GLN A 8 5.12 -11.34 11.18
CA GLN A 8 6.41 -10.77 11.51
C GLN A 8 6.28 -9.28 11.75
N ILE A 9 7.14 -8.77 12.63
CA ILE A 9 7.35 -7.33 12.82
C ILE A 9 8.77 -6.95 12.46
N SER A 10 8.91 -5.80 11.80
CA SER A 10 10.18 -5.17 11.52
C SER A 10 10.48 -4.16 12.61
N ILE A 11 11.69 -4.18 13.18
CA ILE A 11 12.11 -3.21 14.18
C ILE A 11 13.39 -2.50 13.71
N SER A 12 13.34 -1.18 13.77
CA SER A 12 14.48 -0.28 13.56
C SER A 12 14.55 0.69 14.74
N SER A 13 15.76 1.04 15.15
CA SER A 13 16.00 2.06 16.17
C SER A 13 16.66 3.28 15.54
N ARG A 14 16.26 4.48 15.98
CA ARG A 14 16.96 5.73 15.67
C ARG A 14 17.65 6.23 16.94
N ILE A 15 18.96 6.39 16.86
CA ILE A 15 19.79 6.87 17.97
C ILE A 15 20.46 8.18 17.60
N THR A 16 20.63 9.05 18.60
CA THR A 16 21.42 10.28 18.47
C THR A 16 22.78 10.05 19.12
N LEU A 17 23.84 10.28 18.35
CA LEU A 17 25.21 10.19 18.82
C LEU A 17 25.64 11.49 19.54
N PRO A 18 26.77 11.50 20.28
CA PRO A 18 27.24 12.68 21.01
C PRO A 18 27.51 13.92 20.14
N ASP A 19 27.78 13.72 18.85
CA ASP A 19 27.96 14.78 17.84
C ASP A 19 26.63 15.28 17.25
N PHE A 20 25.50 14.86 17.83
CA PHE A 20 24.14 15.11 17.36
C PHE A 20 23.79 14.46 16.02
N THR A 21 24.64 13.57 15.48
CA THR A 21 24.32 12.80 14.29
C THR A 21 23.26 11.75 14.62
N VAL A 22 22.21 11.69 13.81
CA VAL A 22 21.17 10.64 13.91
C VAL A 22 21.56 9.45 13.06
N LYS A 23 21.49 8.24 13.63
CA LYS A 23 21.66 6.98 12.89
C LYS A 23 20.44 6.10 13.05
N GLU A 24 19.97 5.57 11.94
CA GLU A 24 18.96 4.51 11.90
C GLU A 24 19.65 3.14 11.82
N ILE A 25 19.26 2.22 12.68
CA ILE A 25 19.82 0.87 12.77
C ILE A 25 18.65 -0.10 12.62
N PHE A 26 18.66 -0.89 11.55
CA PHE A 26 17.73 -1.99 11.38
C PHE A 26 18.12 -3.14 12.31
N MET A 27 17.22 -3.52 13.20
CA MET A 27 17.47 -4.57 14.21
C MET A 27 17.05 -5.96 13.75
N GLY A 28 16.25 -6.05 12.69
CA GLY A 28 15.81 -7.33 12.12
C GLY A 28 14.29 -7.48 12.04
N PHE A 29 13.91 -8.65 11.52
CA PHE A 29 12.53 -9.14 11.54
C PHE A 29 12.36 -10.10 12.71
N TYR A 30 11.24 -10.00 13.40
CA TYR A 30 10.90 -10.81 14.56
C TYR A 30 9.55 -11.45 14.34
N GLU A 31 9.51 -12.77 14.41
CA GLU A 31 8.27 -13.53 14.34
C GLU A 31 7.40 -13.25 15.57
N THR A 32 6.09 -13.19 15.36
CA THR A 32 5.11 -13.05 16.42
C THR A 32 3.99 -14.07 16.24
N SER A 33 3.48 -14.60 17.34
CA SER A 33 2.33 -15.52 17.31
C SER A 33 1.00 -14.82 17.06
N ASN A 34 0.95 -13.51 17.32
CA ASN A 34 -0.23 -12.67 17.10
C ASN A 34 0.16 -11.17 17.11
N THR A 35 -0.76 -10.31 16.68
CA THR A 35 -0.57 -8.85 16.67
C THR A 35 -1.08 -8.10 17.90
N LYS A 36 -1.39 -8.78 19.03
CA LYS A 36 -1.87 -8.11 20.25
C LYS A 36 -0.77 -7.23 20.83
N SER A 37 -1.16 -6.07 21.34
CA SER A 37 -0.24 -5.06 21.85
C SER A 37 0.73 -5.57 22.93
N GLU A 38 0.27 -6.47 23.80
CA GLU A 38 1.10 -7.06 24.87
C GLU A 38 2.19 -7.97 24.30
N THR A 39 1.85 -8.79 23.30
CA THR A 39 2.82 -9.65 22.62
C THR A 39 3.88 -8.79 21.93
N LEU A 40 3.45 -7.75 21.22
CA LEU A 40 4.35 -6.82 20.54
C LEU A 40 5.25 -6.03 21.52
N LEU A 41 4.70 -5.59 22.65
CA LEU A 41 5.49 -4.94 23.71
C LEU A 41 6.56 -5.87 24.28
N ASN A 42 6.23 -7.14 24.53
CA ASN A 42 7.19 -8.11 25.06
C ASN A 42 8.32 -8.35 24.07
N ILE A 43 8.03 -8.43 22.77
CA ILE A 43 9.07 -8.51 21.73
C ILE A 43 9.97 -7.28 21.77
N ILE A 44 9.40 -6.06 21.86
CA ILE A 44 10.20 -4.82 21.96
C ILE A 44 11.09 -4.84 23.21
N LYS A 45 10.57 -5.22 24.37
CA LYS A 45 11.34 -5.32 25.62
C LYS A 45 12.50 -6.31 25.50
N ASP A 46 12.21 -7.49 24.97
CA ASP A 46 13.21 -8.55 24.78
C ASP A 46 14.33 -8.10 23.83
N ILE A 47 14.00 -7.39 22.76
CA ILE A 47 15.00 -6.80 21.85
C ILE A 47 15.84 -5.74 22.55
N LEU A 48 15.21 -4.82 23.28
CA LEU A 48 15.94 -3.81 24.05
C LEU A 48 16.91 -4.46 25.04
N LEU A 49 16.49 -5.54 25.72
CA LEU A 49 17.35 -6.30 26.62
C LEU A 49 18.51 -6.98 25.88
N ARG A 50 18.25 -7.65 24.75
CA ARG A 50 19.29 -8.33 23.94
C ARG A 50 20.36 -7.38 23.41
N TYR A 51 20.00 -6.13 23.13
CA TYR A 51 20.93 -5.09 22.68
C TYR A 51 21.40 -4.16 23.81
N GLU A 52 21.10 -4.49 25.08
CA GLU A 52 21.49 -3.69 26.25
C GLU A 52 21.04 -2.22 26.18
N LEU A 53 19.89 -1.97 25.55
CA LEU A 53 19.29 -0.66 25.40
C LEU A 53 18.35 -0.36 26.57
N ASP A 54 18.71 0.66 27.35
CA ASP A 54 17.91 1.12 28.48
C ASP A 54 16.62 1.80 28.00
N ILE A 55 15.47 1.23 28.37
CA ILE A 55 14.14 1.75 28.04
C ILE A 55 13.90 3.16 28.58
N THR A 56 14.58 3.58 29.66
CA THR A 56 14.44 4.95 30.21
C THR A 56 15.03 6.03 29.28
N LYS A 57 15.85 5.61 28.32
CA LYS A 57 16.40 6.46 27.25
C LYS A 57 15.49 6.51 26.02
N LEU A 58 14.40 5.76 25.99
CA LEU A 58 13.43 5.84 24.91
C LEU A 58 12.75 7.23 24.92
N ARG A 59 12.75 7.88 23.76
CA ARG A 59 12.16 9.23 23.59
C ARG A 59 11.08 9.29 22.53
N GLY A 60 11.10 8.37 21.58
CA GLY A 60 10.15 8.32 20.49
C GLY A 60 9.75 6.90 20.16
N GLN A 61 8.55 6.77 19.64
CA GLN A 61 8.03 5.54 19.07
C GLN A 61 7.22 5.89 17.81
N CYS A 62 7.45 5.17 16.72
CA CYS A 62 6.81 5.47 15.43
C CYS A 62 6.21 4.18 14.85
N PHE A 63 4.88 4.15 14.73
CA PHE A 63 4.15 2.99 14.22
C PHE A 63 2.98 3.41 13.33
N ASN A 64 2.31 2.43 12.70
CA ASN A 64 1.06 2.67 11.98
C ASN A 64 -0.11 2.95 12.94
N GLY A 65 -1.26 3.32 12.36
CA GLY A 65 -2.47 3.67 13.09
C GLY A 65 -3.32 2.49 13.52
N ALA A 66 -2.81 1.25 13.45
CA ALA A 66 -3.57 0.08 13.85
C ALA A 66 -3.88 0.11 15.34
N ALA A 67 -5.07 -0.32 15.74
CA ALA A 67 -5.53 -0.25 17.13
C ALA A 67 -4.56 -0.90 18.14
N ASN A 68 -3.91 -2.00 17.77
CA ASN A 68 -2.93 -2.66 18.63
C ASN A 68 -1.62 -1.86 18.76
N MET A 69 -1.30 -0.98 17.81
CA MET A 69 -0.11 -0.11 17.86
C MET A 69 -0.43 1.24 18.48
N SER A 70 -1.39 1.97 17.91
CA SER A 70 -1.75 3.35 18.24
C SER A 70 -2.95 3.47 19.19
N GLY A 71 -3.50 2.37 19.70
CA GLY A 71 -4.69 2.40 20.56
C GLY A 71 -4.47 3.20 21.84
N LYS A 72 -5.41 4.10 22.15
CA LYS A 72 -5.35 5.02 23.31
C LYS A 72 -5.27 4.30 24.67
N TYR A 73 -5.92 3.14 24.81
CA TYR A 73 -6.05 2.44 26.09
C TYR A 73 -5.11 1.25 26.24
N SER A 74 -4.98 0.47 25.18
CA SER A 74 -4.26 -0.82 25.19
C SER A 74 -3.27 -0.97 24.04
N GLY A 75 -3.04 0.04 23.20
CA GLY A 75 -2.06 -0.03 22.13
C GLY A 75 -0.63 -0.04 22.66
N VAL A 76 0.32 -0.54 21.86
CA VAL A 76 1.76 -0.50 22.16
C VAL A 76 2.19 0.91 22.56
N GLN A 77 1.64 1.95 21.90
CA GLN A 77 1.96 3.33 22.23
C GLN A 77 1.70 3.69 23.69
N THR A 78 0.55 3.23 24.21
CA THR A 78 0.11 3.53 25.56
C THR A 78 0.88 2.68 26.55
N LEU A 79 1.16 1.42 26.21
CA LEU A 79 1.94 0.52 27.06
C LEU A 79 3.39 0.99 27.21
N LEU A 80 4.05 1.42 26.13
CA LEU A 80 5.40 1.99 26.21
C LEU A 80 5.41 3.29 27.02
N ARG A 81 4.41 4.15 26.84
CA ARG A 81 4.29 5.40 27.60
C ARG A 81 4.04 5.19 29.11
N LYS A 82 3.44 4.06 29.50
CA LYS A 82 3.32 3.66 30.91
C LYS A 82 4.67 3.26 31.52
N LEU A 83 5.60 2.74 30.71
CA LEU A 83 6.95 2.36 31.15
C LEU A 83 7.90 3.56 31.19
N GLU A 84 7.77 4.47 30.21
CA GLU A 84 8.54 5.70 30.14
C GLU A 84 7.62 6.84 29.65
N SER A 85 7.26 7.74 30.57
CA SER A 85 6.26 8.79 30.34
C SER A 85 6.70 9.84 29.32
N ARG A 86 8.01 9.96 29.07
CA ARG A 86 8.63 10.88 28.11
C ARG A 86 8.60 10.38 26.67
N VAL A 87 8.16 9.15 26.41
CA VAL A 87 8.08 8.63 25.03
C VAL A 87 6.96 9.32 24.25
N LEU A 88 7.32 9.94 23.13
CA LEU A 88 6.38 10.54 22.18
C LEU A 88 5.99 9.53 21.10
N PHE A 89 4.68 9.40 20.87
CA PHE A 89 4.17 8.64 19.74
C PHE A 89 4.08 9.51 18.49
N VAL A 90 4.64 9.01 17.40
CA VAL A 90 4.54 9.59 16.05
C VAL A 90 3.79 8.61 15.18
N HIS A 91 2.66 9.05 14.61
CA HIS A 91 1.92 8.24 13.65
C HIS A 91 2.63 8.30 12.30
N CYS A 92 2.92 7.13 11.71
CA CYS A 92 3.58 7.01 10.42
C CYS A 92 2.89 7.86 9.33
N THR A 93 3.57 8.90 8.87
CA THR A 93 3.02 9.85 7.88
C THR A 93 2.76 9.19 6.53
N ALA A 94 3.62 8.26 6.10
CA ALA A 94 3.39 7.46 4.90
C ALA A 94 2.08 6.65 5.01
N HIS A 95 1.78 6.10 6.19
CA HIS A 95 0.52 5.40 6.42
C HIS A 95 -0.68 6.37 6.40
N ILE A 96 -0.57 7.53 7.06
CA ILE A 96 -1.60 8.57 7.02
C ILE A 96 -1.90 8.99 5.57
N LEU A 97 -0.87 9.26 4.77
CA LEU A 97 -1.04 9.67 3.37
C LEU A 97 -1.81 8.62 2.58
N ASN A 98 -1.47 7.34 2.75
CA ASN A 98 -2.19 6.25 2.08
C ASN A 98 -3.65 6.15 2.53
N LEU A 99 -3.93 6.38 3.82
CA LEU A 99 -5.31 6.41 4.33
C LEU A 99 -6.12 7.57 3.73
N VAL A 100 -5.54 8.78 3.68
CA VAL A 100 -6.18 9.96 3.09
C VAL A 100 -6.47 9.73 1.61
N ALA A 101 -5.52 9.19 0.86
CA ALA A 101 -5.71 8.88 -0.56
C ALA A 101 -6.84 7.85 -0.78
N GLN A 102 -6.87 6.79 0.04
CA GLN A 102 -7.93 5.78 -0.02
C GLN A 102 -9.28 6.37 0.31
N ASP A 103 -9.37 7.18 1.36
CA ASP A 103 -10.62 7.81 1.78
C ASP A 103 -11.14 8.77 0.69
N ALA A 104 -10.26 9.59 0.11
CA ALA A 104 -10.62 10.47 -0.99
C ALA A 104 -11.18 9.71 -2.20
N MET A 105 -10.53 8.61 -2.62
CA MET A 105 -10.99 7.80 -3.75
C MET A 105 -12.35 7.12 -3.48
N LYS A 106 -12.58 6.64 -2.26
CA LYS A 106 -13.87 6.01 -1.89
C LYS A 106 -15.03 6.98 -1.90
N ASN A 107 -14.78 8.22 -1.53
CA ASN A 107 -15.81 9.26 -1.47
C ASN A 107 -16.20 9.80 -2.86
N VAL A 108 -15.49 9.40 -3.92
CA VAL A 108 -15.86 9.69 -5.31
C VAL A 108 -16.43 8.42 -5.93
N GLU A 109 -17.75 8.32 -6.00
CA GLU A 109 -18.47 7.11 -6.45
C GLU A 109 -17.95 6.56 -7.78
N MET A 110 -17.74 7.43 -8.77
CA MET A 110 -17.22 7.06 -10.09
C MET A 110 -15.84 6.37 -9.99
N ILE A 111 -14.93 6.93 -9.18
CA ILE A 111 -13.60 6.35 -8.96
C ILE A 111 -13.70 5.06 -8.16
N ASN A 112 -14.55 5.01 -7.14
CA ASN A 112 -14.75 3.81 -6.34
C ASN A 112 -15.27 2.62 -7.20
N ASN A 113 -16.25 2.88 -8.07
CA ASN A 113 -16.78 1.89 -9.01
C ASN A 113 -15.70 1.45 -10.00
N PHE A 114 -14.97 2.40 -10.59
CA PHE A 114 -13.83 2.11 -11.47
C PHE A 114 -12.79 1.21 -10.80
N ILE A 115 -12.38 1.51 -9.56
CA ILE A 115 -11.40 0.70 -8.81
C ILE A 115 -11.90 -0.73 -8.60
N GLY A 116 -13.19 -0.89 -8.28
CA GLY A 116 -13.83 -2.20 -8.14
C GLY A 116 -13.72 -3.02 -9.44
N VAL A 117 -14.14 -2.44 -10.57
CA VAL A 117 -14.07 -3.12 -11.87
C VAL A 117 -12.62 -3.41 -12.28
N ALA A 118 -11.70 -2.46 -12.11
CA ALA A 118 -10.29 -2.65 -12.44
C ALA A 118 -9.66 -3.81 -11.65
N LYS A 119 -9.98 -3.93 -10.36
CA LYS A 119 -9.59 -5.06 -9.52
C LYS A 119 -10.15 -6.38 -10.04
N ASP A 120 -11.45 -6.40 -10.35
CA ASP A 120 -12.13 -7.62 -10.76
C ASP A 120 -11.63 -8.11 -12.12
N VAL A 121 -11.30 -7.21 -13.05
CA VAL A 121 -10.65 -7.55 -14.33
C VAL A 121 -9.27 -8.17 -14.11
N ILE A 122 -8.43 -7.54 -13.28
CA ILE A 122 -7.10 -8.09 -12.94
C ILE A 122 -7.23 -9.50 -12.35
N SER A 123 -8.15 -9.68 -11.42
CA SER A 123 -8.38 -10.97 -10.74
C SER A 123 -8.95 -12.00 -11.73
N PHE A 124 -9.90 -11.60 -12.57
CA PHE A 124 -10.51 -12.46 -13.58
C PHE A 124 -9.47 -13.06 -14.55
N ILE A 125 -8.47 -12.28 -14.95
CA ILE A 125 -7.36 -12.76 -15.79
C ILE A 125 -6.41 -13.65 -14.98
N ARG A 126 -6.03 -13.22 -13.78
CA ARG A 126 -4.93 -13.82 -13.00
C ARG A 126 -5.31 -15.04 -12.18
N ASP A 127 -6.56 -15.20 -11.79
CA ASP A 127 -6.96 -16.25 -10.85
C ASP A 127 -6.94 -17.65 -11.48
N PHE A 128 -6.90 -17.74 -12.81
CA PHE A 128 -6.89 -19.01 -13.54
C PHE A 128 -5.65 -19.15 -14.43
N PRO A 129 -4.82 -20.21 -14.26
CA PRO A 129 -3.62 -20.41 -15.08
C PRO A 129 -3.88 -20.42 -16.58
N LYS A 130 -5.03 -20.99 -17.00
CA LYS A 130 -5.44 -21.00 -18.41
C LYS A 130 -5.65 -19.59 -18.98
N ARG A 131 -6.26 -18.69 -18.21
CA ARG A 131 -6.51 -17.30 -18.63
C ARG A 131 -5.22 -16.49 -18.67
N ILE A 132 -4.32 -16.73 -17.72
CA ILE A 132 -2.97 -16.14 -17.78
C ILE A 132 -2.24 -16.57 -19.05
N ALA A 133 -2.32 -17.85 -19.43
CA ALA A 133 -1.68 -18.35 -20.65
C ALA A 133 -2.23 -17.63 -21.89
N ILE A 134 -3.56 -17.63 -22.07
CA ILE A 134 -4.22 -16.93 -23.18
C ILE A 134 -3.80 -15.45 -23.23
N PHE A 135 -3.84 -14.77 -22.08
CA PHE A 135 -3.45 -13.35 -22.00
C PHE A 135 -1.98 -13.12 -22.39
N LYS A 136 -1.06 -14.00 -21.97
CA LYS A 136 0.36 -13.92 -22.36
C LYS A 136 0.58 -14.16 -23.84
N ASP A 137 -0.17 -15.09 -24.44
CA ASP A 137 -0.08 -15.36 -25.88
C ASP A 137 -0.55 -14.14 -26.69
N LEU A 138 -1.60 -13.46 -26.22
CA LEU A 138 -2.07 -12.19 -26.79
C LEU A 138 -1.04 -11.07 -26.63
N GLN A 139 -0.36 -10.98 -25.47
CA GLN A 139 0.74 -10.02 -25.29
C GLN A 139 1.87 -10.28 -26.30
N ALA A 140 2.32 -11.53 -26.42
CA ALA A 140 3.41 -11.91 -27.32
C ALA A 140 3.10 -11.65 -28.80
N THR A 141 1.82 -11.75 -29.19
CA THR A 141 1.39 -11.48 -30.57
C THR A 141 1.44 -9.99 -30.93
N CYS A 142 1.27 -9.10 -29.95
CA CYS A 142 1.26 -7.65 -30.18
C CYS A 142 2.62 -6.99 -29.88
N ASP A 143 3.16 -7.20 -28.68
CA ASP A 143 4.45 -6.66 -28.23
C ASP A 143 4.96 -7.46 -27.01
N GLU A 144 6.09 -8.17 -27.19
CA GLU A 144 6.71 -8.97 -26.14
C GLU A 144 7.23 -8.13 -24.95
N ASN A 145 7.36 -6.81 -25.10
CA ASN A 145 7.84 -5.93 -24.03
C ASN A 145 6.74 -5.44 -23.09
N LEU A 146 5.48 -5.82 -23.31
CA LEU A 146 4.38 -5.41 -22.47
C LEU A 146 4.56 -5.91 -21.02
N PRO A 147 4.32 -5.05 -20.01
CA PRO A 147 4.49 -5.45 -18.63
C PRO A 147 3.43 -6.47 -18.24
N ALA A 148 3.82 -7.50 -17.50
CA ALA A 148 2.87 -8.44 -16.92
C ALA A 148 1.85 -7.71 -16.03
N LEU A 149 0.57 -8.08 -16.13
CA LEU A 149 -0.50 -7.51 -15.30
C LEU A 149 -0.17 -7.69 -13.83
N SER A 150 0.07 -6.57 -13.15
CA SER A 150 0.48 -6.62 -11.75
C SER A 150 -0.72 -6.91 -10.85
N SER A 151 -0.46 -7.65 -9.77
CA SER A 151 -1.53 -8.06 -8.86
C SER A 151 -2.14 -6.83 -8.26
N PHE A 152 -3.43 -6.91 -8.02
CA PHE A 152 -4.03 -6.04 -7.04
C PHE A 152 -3.50 -6.45 -5.66
N CYS A 153 -2.64 -5.61 -5.06
CA CYS A 153 -2.11 -5.87 -3.73
C CYS A 153 -2.86 -4.99 -2.73
N PRO A 154 -3.59 -5.57 -1.77
CA PRO A 154 -3.87 -4.85 -0.54
C PRO A 154 -2.52 -4.53 0.09
N THR A 155 -2.19 -3.26 0.25
CA THR A 155 -1.16 -2.89 1.22
C THR A 155 -1.66 -3.36 2.59
N SER A 156 -1.17 -4.50 3.04
CA SER A 156 -1.53 -5.11 4.32
C SER A 156 -0.98 -4.28 5.47
N TRP A 157 -1.65 -3.18 5.78
CA TRP A 157 -1.40 -2.37 6.97
C TRP A 157 -2.64 -2.48 7.87
N GLY A 158 -2.69 -3.55 8.68
CA GLY A 158 -3.68 -3.71 9.75
C GLY A 158 -4.99 -4.40 9.34
N ALA A 159 -5.45 -5.29 10.21
CA ALA A 159 -6.43 -6.35 9.97
C ALA A 159 -7.90 -5.93 9.77
N ASN A 160 -8.24 -4.67 9.46
CA ASN A 160 -9.66 -4.26 9.33
C ASN A 160 -9.94 -3.14 8.31
N PHE A 161 -9.01 -2.79 7.42
CA PHE A 161 -9.29 -1.83 6.36
C PHE A 161 -9.58 -2.57 5.04
N THR A 162 -10.87 -2.78 4.77
CA THR A 162 -11.45 -3.45 3.58
C THR A 162 -11.28 -2.67 2.27
N TYR A 163 -10.21 -1.89 2.14
CA TYR A 163 -9.89 -1.18 0.90
C TYR A 163 -8.40 -1.30 0.58
N PRO A 164 -8.05 -2.25 -0.30
CA PRO A 164 -6.72 -2.32 -0.89
C PRO A 164 -6.34 -1.00 -1.55
N CYS A 165 -5.19 -0.43 -1.17
CA CYS A 165 -4.63 0.69 -1.91
C CYS A 165 -4.30 0.20 -3.32
N MET A 166 -4.91 0.80 -4.32
CA MET A 166 -4.55 0.54 -5.69
C MET A 166 -3.17 1.14 -5.92
N ARG A 167 -2.17 0.31 -6.17
CA ARG A 167 -0.86 0.81 -6.58
C ARG A 167 -1.00 1.41 -7.97
N VAL A 168 -0.40 2.57 -8.20
CA VAL A 168 -0.26 3.20 -9.52
C VAL A 168 0.24 2.17 -10.53
N LYS A 169 1.18 1.32 -10.12
CA LYS A 169 1.72 0.24 -10.94
C LYS A 169 0.62 -0.66 -11.55
N SER A 170 -0.41 -1.02 -10.79
CA SER A 170 -1.53 -1.85 -11.27
C SER A 170 -2.33 -1.14 -12.35
N LEU A 171 -2.64 0.13 -12.15
CA LEU A 171 -3.29 0.94 -13.17
C LEU A 171 -2.43 1.11 -14.41
N LYS A 172 -1.15 1.41 -14.24
CA LYS A 172 -0.20 1.52 -15.36
C LYS A 172 -0.13 0.24 -16.17
N THR A 173 -0.17 -0.93 -15.51
CA THR A 173 -0.21 -2.20 -16.23
C THR A 173 -1.53 -2.43 -16.95
N ILE A 174 -2.67 -1.94 -16.44
CA ILE A 174 -3.93 -1.94 -17.20
C ILE A 174 -3.82 -1.02 -18.41
N ALA A 175 -3.37 0.22 -18.22
CA ALA A 175 -3.23 1.21 -19.30
C ALA A 175 -2.28 0.74 -20.41
N ALA A 176 -1.15 0.13 -20.03
CA ALA A 176 -0.19 -0.41 -20.99
C ALA A 176 -0.74 -1.62 -21.76
N ASN A 177 -1.63 -2.41 -21.15
CA ASN A 177 -2.22 -3.61 -21.77
C ASN A 177 -3.68 -3.42 -22.18
N TYR A 178 -4.12 -2.17 -22.40
CA TYR A 178 -5.55 -1.88 -22.54
C TYR A 178 -6.19 -2.65 -23.69
N GLU A 179 -5.54 -2.64 -24.84
CA GLU A 179 -5.98 -3.37 -26.03
C GLU A 179 -5.92 -4.88 -25.83
N GLN A 180 -4.85 -5.40 -25.21
CA GLN A 180 -4.70 -6.83 -24.95
C GLN A 180 -5.77 -7.34 -23.97
N ILE A 181 -6.17 -6.52 -23.00
CA ILE A 181 -7.29 -6.84 -22.11
C ILE A 181 -8.59 -6.90 -22.91
N LEU A 182 -8.85 -5.95 -23.81
CA LEU A 182 -10.05 -5.98 -24.66
C LEU A 182 -10.09 -7.23 -25.53
N PHE A 183 -8.99 -7.56 -26.24
CA PHE A 183 -8.92 -8.77 -27.05
C PHE A 183 -9.12 -10.05 -26.23
N PHE A 184 -8.51 -10.11 -25.04
CA PHE A 184 -8.72 -11.22 -24.11
C PHE A 184 -10.18 -11.37 -23.70
N LEU A 185 -10.84 -10.26 -23.34
CA LEU A 185 -12.24 -10.28 -22.92
C LEU A 185 -13.14 -10.71 -24.07
N ASP A 186 -12.88 -10.24 -25.28
CA ASP A 186 -13.62 -10.62 -26.48
C ASP A 186 -13.45 -12.12 -26.77
N GLU A 187 -12.23 -12.67 -26.70
CA GLU A 187 -11.97 -14.10 -26.90
C GLU A 187 -12.74 -14.96 -25.87
N ILE A 188 -12.68 -14.59 -24.59
CA ILE A 188 -13.37 -15.33 -23.53
C ILE A 188 -14.90 -15.20 -23.66
N SER A 189 -15.41 -14.06 -24.11
CA SER A 189 -16.85 -13.79 -24.24
C SER A 189 -17.56 -14.70 -25.24
N THR A 190 -16.84 -15.25 -26.23
CA THR A 190 -17.39 -16.18 -27.23
C THR A 190 -17.89 -17.50 -26.62
N ASN A 191 -17.36 -17.87 -25.45
CA ASN A 191 -17.76 -19.07 -24.74
C ASN A 191 -19.06 -18.83 -23.98
N LYS A 192 -20.10 -19.63 -24.23
CA LYS A 192 -21.40 -19.59 -23.53
C LYS A 192 -21.30 -20.14 -22.09
N THR A 193 -20.53 -19.47 -21.26
CA THR A 193 -20.22 -19.82 -19.87
C THR A 193 -20.38 -18.61 -18.97
N ASP A 194 -20.45 -18.80 -17.65
CA ASP A 194 -20.42 -17.70 -16.68
C ASP A 194 -19.20 -16.78 -16.87
N ALA A 195 -18.04 -17.35 -17.20
CA ALA A 195 -16.84 -16.60 -17.51
C ALA A 195 -17.01 -15.73 -18.76
N GLY A 196 -17.66 -16.24 -19.81
CA GLY A 196 -17.92 -15.47 -21.02
C GLY A 196 -18.89 -14.31 -20.79
N SER A 197 -19.96 -14.54 -20.00
CA SER A 197 -20.88 -13.47 -19.61
C SER A 197 -20.19 -12.37 -18.79
N LYS A 198 -19.31 -12.74 -17.84
CA LYS A 198 -18.49 -11.79 -17.09
C LYS A 198 -17.53 -11.02 -17.99
N ALA A 199 -16.87 -11.71 -18.92
CA ALA A 199 -15.94 -11.08 -19.85
C ALA A 199 -16.64 -10.04 -20.74
N ASN A 200 -17.84 -10.35 -21.25
CA ASN A 200 -18.66 -9.40 -22.00
C ASN A 200 -19.01 -8.15 -21.16
N GLY A 201 -19.45 -8.36 -19.91
CA GLY A 201 -19.73 -7.25 -18.99
C GLY A 201 -18.51 -6.37 -18.74
N PHE A 202 -17.34 -6.96 -18.49
CA PHE A 202 -16.10 -6.20 -18.35
C PHE A 202 -15.72 -5.46 -19.63
N SER A 203 -15.87 -6.07 -20.81
CA SER A 203 -15.56 -5.44 -22.10
C SER A 203 -16.40 -4.17 -22.29
N GLN A 204 -17.70 -4.22 -22.00
CA GLN A 204 -18.58 -3.05 -22.05
C GLN A 204 -18.15 -1.93 -21.10
N TYR A 205 -17.76 -2.26 -19.87
CA TYR A 205 -17.26 -1.26 -18.92
C TYR A 205 -15.94 -0.65 -19.40
N LEU A 206 -14.99 -1.45 -19.88
CA LEU A 206 -13.69 -0.95 -20.38
C LEU A 206 -13.87 -0.10 -21.64
N GLN A 207 -14.86 -0.37 -22.48
CA GLN A 207 -15.11 0.46 -23.66
C GLN A 207 -15.83 1.78 -23.32
N SER A 208 -16.30 1.96 -22.08
CA SER A 208 -16.91 3.22 -21.65
C SER A 208 -15.88 4.34 -21.50
N PHE A 209 -16.29 5.56 -21.85
CA PHE A 209 -15.49 6.76 -21.60
C PHE A 209 -15.15 6.90 -20.10
N GLU A 210 -16.12 6.64 -19.22
CA GLU A 210 -15.95 6.78 -17.78
C GLU A 210 -14.80 5.93 -17.25
N PHE A 211 -14.71 4.66 -17.66
CA PHE A 211 -13.65 3.77 -17.21
C PHE A 211 -12.28 4.26 -17.67
N TYR A 212 -12.14 4.59 -18.96
CA TYR A 212 -10.86 5.05 -19.51
C TYR A 212 -10.43 6.40 -18.91
N PHE A 213 -11.37 7.33 -18.76
CA PHE A 213 -11.13 8.60 -18.09
C PHE A 213 -10.67 8.40 -16.64
N CYS A 214 -11.39 7.57 -15.87
CA CYS A 214 -11.04 7.26 -14.49
C CYS A 214 -9.67 6.59 -14.37
N LEU A 215 -9.30 5.73 -15.33
CA LEU A 215 -7.99 5.11 -15.40
C LEU A 215 -6.88 6.16 -15.52
N LEU A 216 -6.99 7.06 -16.49
CA LEU A 216 -5.96 8.06 -16.75
C LEU A 216 -5.84 9.08 -15.62
N ILE A 217 -6.96 9.60 -15.12
CA ILE A 217 -6.95 10.60 -14.03
C ILE A 217 -6.43 9.98 -12.72
N SER A 218 -6.79 8.71 -12.45
CA SER A 218 -6.30 8.00 -11.26
C SER A 218 -4.80 7.76 -11.34
N ILE A 219 -4.24 7.43 -12.52
CA ILE A 219 -2.79 7.32 -12.70
C ILE A 219 -2.11 8.65 -12.37
N GLN A 220 -2.55 9.75 -12.98
CA GLN A 220 -1.94 11.06 -12.78
C GLN A 220 -1.96 11.52 -11.31
N ALA A 221 -3.10 11.33 -10.62
CA ALA A 221 -3.23 11.70 -9.22
C ALA A 221 -2.39 10.79 -8.30
N LEU A 222 -2.50 9.47 -8.47
CA LEU A 222 -1.82 8.51 -7.60
C LEU A 222 -0.29 8.51 -7.81
N GLU A 223 0.21 8.83 -9.01
CA GLU A 223 1.66 8.99 -9.27
C GLU A 223 2.29 10.04 -8.36
N LYS A 224 1.66 11.21 -8.23
CA LYS A 224 2.13 12.28 -7.36
C LYS A 224 2.13 11.83 -5.89
N ILE A 225 1.08 11.11 -5.48
CA ILE A 225 0.98 10.54 -4.13
C ILE A 225 2.08 9.49 -3.88
N GLU A 226 2.40 8.65 -4.87
CA GLU A 226 3.43 7.61 -4.75
C GLU A 226 4.83 8.22 -4.64
N ILE A 227 5.10 9.31 -5.37
CA ILE A 227 6.33 10.11 -5.22
C ILE A 227 6.44 10.64 -3.79
N LEU A 228 5.39 11.27 -3.26
CA LEU A 228 5.37 11.76 -1.89
C LEU A 228 5.61 10.63 -0.90
N ASN A 229 4.90 9.51 -1.05
CA ASN A 229 5.00 8.35 -0.18
C ASN A 229 6.43 7.77 -0.15
N ALA A 230 7.14 7.77 -1.28
CA ALA A 230 8.54 7.37 -1.34
C ALA A 230 9.46 8.36 -0.60
N GLN A 231 9.22 9.67 -0.73
CA GLN A 231 9.99 10.68 0.03
C GLN A 231 9.73 10.61 1.53
N LEU A 232 8.48 10.34 1.94
CA LEU A 232 8.09 10.22 3.35
C LEU A 232 8.73 9.05 4.09
N GLN A 233 9.26 8.07 3.35
CA GLN A 233 9.90 6.87 3.90
C GLN A 233 11.42 6.96 3.96
N LYS A 234 12.03 8.07 3.50
CA LYS A 234 13.48 8.24 3.59
C LYS A 234 13.93 8.41 5.04
N SER A 235 15.09 7.84 5.36
CA SER A 235 15.64 7.85 6.72
C SER A 235 16.12 9.24 7.19
N ASP A 236 16.49 10.09 6.24
CA ASP A 236 17.01 11.46 6.45
C ASP A 236 15.93 12.55 6.50
N LEU A 237 14.65 12.18 6.32
CA LEU A 237 13.55 13.12 6.31
C LEU A 237 13.38 13.81 7.68
N ASN A 238 13.36 15.15 7.66
CA ASN A 238 13.00 15.97 8.82
C ASN A 238 11.56 16.54 8.72
N LEU A 239 11.05 17.07 9.83
CA LEU A 239 9.68 17.56 9.91
C LEU A 239 9.39 18.80 9.04
N CYS A 240 10.38 19.68 8.85
CA CYS A 240 10.22 20.87 8.01
C CYS A 240 10.11 20.46 6.54
N GLU A 241 11.01 19.61 6.06
CA GLU A 241 10.97 19.05 4.71
C GLU A 241 9.69 18.25 4.45
N LEU A 242 9.20 17.51 5.45
CA LEU A 242 7.93 16.81 5.36
C LEU A 242 6.78 17.78 5.06
N HIS A 243 6.70 18.89 5.79
CA HIS A 243 5.65 19.90 5.59
C HIS A 243 5.71 20.51 4.18
N GLU A 244 6.90 20.89 3.73
CA GLU A 244 7.11 21.46 2.39
C GLU A 244 6.74 20.46 1.28
N LYS A 245 7.16 19.20 1.41
CA LYS A 245 6.85 18.15 0.43
C LYS A 245 5.35 17.86 0.34
N VAL A 246 4.65 17.84 1.49
CA VAL A 246 3.19 17.67 1.52
C VAL A 246 2.51 18.85 0.84
N LYS A 247 2.95 20.08 1.11
CA LYS A 247 2.40 21.29 0.49
C LYS A 247 2.60 21.31 -1.03
N ALA A 248 3.81 21.00 -1.50
CA ALA A 248 4.11 20.95 -2.94
C ALA A 248 3.22 19.95 -3.68
N ILE A 249 2.95 18.78 -3.09
CA ILE A 249 2.10 17.76 -3.71
C ILE A 249 0.62 18.18 -3.70
N LEU A 250 0.18 18.88 -2.65
CA LEU A 250 -1.16 19.47 -2.62
C LEU A 250 -1.35 20.45 -3.78
N GLU A 251 -0.37 21.33 -4.02
CA GLU A 251 -0.36 22.28 -5.15
C GLU A 251 -0.40 21.52 -6.49
N CYS A 252 0.46 20.52 -6.66
CA CYS A 252 0.51 19.69 -7.87
C CYS A 252 -0.78 18.89 -8.15
N ILE A 253 -1.58 18.58 -7.12
CA ILE A 253 -2.90 17.91 -7.28
C ILE A 253 -3.96 18.94 -7.66
N VAL A 254 -3.90 20.15 -7.11
CA VAL A 254 -4.83 21.24 -7.48
C VAL A 254 -4.67 21.62 -8.95
N GLU A 255 -3.46 21.59 -9.48
CA GLU A 255 -3.15 21.84 -10.90
C GLU A 255 -3.66 20.77 -11.88
N ILE A 256 -4.13 19.61 -11.40
CA ILE A 256 -4.76 18.59 -12.28
C ILE A 256 -6.15 19.06 -12.76
N ARG A 257 -6.76 20.04 -12.07
CA ARG A 257 -8.05 20.63 -12.45
C ARG A 257 -7.97 21.38 -13.78
#